data_AF-A0A818XYC5-F1
#
_entry.id   AF-A0A818XYC5-F1
#
_cell.length_a   1.000
_cell.length_b   1.000
_cell.length_c   1.000
_cell.angle_alpha   90.00
_cell.angle_beta   90.00
_cell.angle_gamma   90.00
#
_symmetry.space_group_name_H-M   'P 1'
#
loop_
_entity.id
_entity.type
_entity.pdbx_description
1 polymer ?
#
loop_
_entity_poly.entity_id
_entity_poly.type
_entity_poly.pdbx_seq_one_letter_code
_entity_poly.pdbx_strand_id
1 'polypeptide(L)'
;MVLLQHEECRTIGIIAQDEKCARDHIRLNRTATYNLSVRFNDIIKIKRCEDIEDGKNIFVALFEDTLPITTVGLYEVYLTRYFASTDKSKIYNGNVFSVPVANRAIKFKIANNTGNSYCIVGEKTVIHLDDKPTDRTEGEGLINYIGYQDIGDANDESSARIFIDELDRIASKRGKTYDKVEHSIALQLLILMDEIKKHSHVTVIAATNRSHATDSELYSFDCKVYLGIPDSAGRSKILRILIQYTEIADTTKTL
;
A
#
# COMPACT_ATOMS: atom_id res chain seq x y z
N MET A 1 16.04 -3.99 18.37
CA MET A 1 14.94 -4.25 17.43
C MET A 1 15.07 -3.29 16.24
N VAL A 2 14.49 -3.60 15.09
CA VAL A 2 14.56 -2.72 13.92
C VAL A 2 13.20 -2.46 13.29
N LEU A 3 13.04 -1.23 12.80
CA LEU A 3 12.00 -0.82 11.87
C LEU A 3 12.53 -1.03 10.46
N LEU A 4 11.83 -1.84 9.69
CA LEU A 4 12.06 -2.04 8.26
C LEU A 4 11.09 -1.14 7.51
N GLN A 5 11.60 -0.39 6.54
CA GLN A 5 10.80 0.48 5.68
C GLN A 5 11.12 0.18 4.21
N HIS A 6 10.06 -0.01 3.42
CA HIS A 6 10.11 -0.09 1.97
C HIS A 6 9.01 0.82 1.42
N GLU A 7 9.40 1.91 0.77
CA GLU A 7 8.48 2.99 0.39
C GLU A 7 7.62 3.44 1.60
N GLU A 8 6.30 3.48 1.41
CA GLU A 8 5.31 3.81 2.46
C GLU A 8 5.04 2.63 3.41
N CYS A 9 5.49 1.42 3.08
CA CYS A 9 5.27 0.23 3.89
C CYS A 9 6.29 0.13 5.02
N ARG A 10 5.80 -0.16 6.23
CA ARG A 10 6.63 -0.27 7.42
C ARG A 10 6.26 -1.53 8.22
N THR A 11 7.29 -2.21 8.73
CA THR A 11 7.12 -3.34 9.63
C THR A 11 8.25 -3.37 10.65
N ILE A 12 8.05 -4.13 11.71
CA ILE A 12 9.00 -4.23 12.81
C ILE A 12 9.46 -5.67 12.96
N GLY A 13 10.74 -5.84 13.23
CA GLY A 13 11.33 -7.16 13.42
C GLY A 13 12.52 -7.17 14.34
N ILE A 14 12.92 -8.39 14.69
CA ILE A 14 14.18 -8.67 15.37
C ILE A 14 15.16 -9.14 14.30
N ILE A 15 16.39 -8.61 14.34
CA ILE A 15 17.48 -9.10 13.51
C ILE A 15 18.13 -10.27 14.23
N ALA A 16 18.19 -11.42 13.54
CA ALA A 16 19.00 -12.56 13.95
C ALA A 16 20.18 -12.70 12.97
N GLN A 17 21.34 -13.09 13.50
CA GLN A 17 22.51 -13.35 12.67
C GLN A 17 22.34 -14.70 11.95
N ASP A 18 22.60 -14.70 10.64
CA ASP A 18 22.57 -15.91 9.80
C ASP A 18 23.88 -16.01 9.02
N GLU A 19 24.67 -17.06 9.30
CA GLU A 19 25.98 -17.30 8.68
C GLU A 19 25.87 -17.57 7.16
N LYS A 20 24.70 -18.00 6.68
CA LYS A 20 24.47 -18.30 5.26
C LYS A 20 24.01 -17.09 4.46
N CYS A 21 23.80 -15.93 5.10
CA CYS A 21 23.35 -14.72 4.43
C CYS A 21 24.55 -13.84 4.08
N ALA A 22 24.60 -13.35 2.84
CA ALA A 22 25.62 -12.39 2.44
C ALA A 22 25.42 -11.06 3.20
N ARG A 23 26.50 -10.30 3.41
CA ARG A 23 26.49 -9.08 4.26
C ARG A 23 25.59 -7.97 3.73
N ASP A 24 25.32 -7.97 2.44
CA ASP A 24 24.48 -7.04 1.69
C ASP A 24 23.04 -7.54 1.50
N HIS A 25 22.72 -8.75 1.98
CA HIS A 25 21.40 -9.35 1.85
C HIS A 25 20.74 -9.50 3.23
N ILE A 26 19.40 -9.42 3.22
CA ILE A 26 18.57 -9.73 4.38
C ILE A 26 17.56 -10.81 4.00
N ARG A 27 17.37 -11.77 4.90
CA ARG A 27 16.30 -12.77 4.77
C ARG A 27 15.10 -12.31 5.56
N LEU A 28 13.96 -12.23 4.89
CA LEU A 28 12.68 -11.91 5.47
C LEU A 28 11.76 -13.13 5.40
N ASN A 29 10.89 -13.29 6.40
CA ASN A 29 9.84 -14.30 6.35
C ASN A 29 8.71 -13.83 5.41
N ARG A 30 7.86 -14.77 4.97
CA ARG A 30 6.75 -14.49 4.04
C ARG A 30 5.80 -13.39 4.54
N THR A 31 5.61 -13.29 5.86
CA THR A 31 4.76 -12.28 6.47
C THR A 31 5.38 -10.88 6.42
N ALA A 32 6.68 -10.75 6.68
CA ALA A 32 7.40 -9.49 6.59
C ALA A 32 7.54 -9.04 5.14
N THR A 33 7.77 -9.95 4.19
CA THR A 33 7.79 -9.60 2.76
C THR A 33 6.42 -9.10 2.30
N TYR A 34 5.34 -9.74 2.76
CA TYR A 34 3.97 -9.32 2.48
C TYR A 34 3.67 -7.94 3.07
N ASN A 35 4.01 -7.69 4.34
CA ASN A 35 3.75 -6.42 5.01
C ASN A 35 4.58 -5.25 4.47
N LEU A 36 5.78 -5.53 3.95
CA LEU A 36 6.62 -4.53 3.30
C LEU A 36 6.30 -4.37 1.80
N SER A 37 5.46 -5.23 1.24
CA SER A 37 5.19 -5.31 -0.20
C SER A 37 6.46 -5.41 -1.04
N VAL A 38 7.46 -6.12 -0.53
CA VAL A 38 8.78 -6.29 -1.20
C VAL A 38 8.82 -7.56 -2.01
N ARG A 39 9.51 -7.48 -3.14
CA ARG A 39 9.89 -8.57 -4.02
C ARG A 39 11.36 -8.93 -3.82
N PHE A 40 11.77 -10.01 -4.49
CA PHE A 40 13.17 -10.42 -4.47
C PHE A 40 14.04 -9.32 -5.10
N ASN A 41 15.14 -8.97 -4.42
CA ASN A 41 16.11 -7.95 -4.81
C ASN A 41 15.68 -6.48 -4.59
N ASP A 42 14.56 -6.24 -3.91
CA ASP A 42 14.17 -4.89 -3.51
C ASP A 42 15.05 -4.39 -2.35
N ILE A 43 15.30 -3.08 -2.33
CA ILE A 43 16.14 -2.43 -1.32
C ILE A 43 15.27 -1.93 -0.18
N ILE A 44 15.56 -2.39 1.04
CA ILE A 44 14.84 -1.96 2.24
C ILE A 44 15.73 -1.08 3.13
N LYS A 45 15.12 -0.09 3.78
CA LYS A 45 15.79 0.75 4.79
C LYS A 45 15.58 0.13 6.17
N ILE A 46 16.67 -0.01 6.92
CA ILE A 46 16.65 -0.56 8.28
C ILE A 46 17.01 0.56 9.26
N LYS A 47 16.12 0.82 10.22
CA LYS A 47 16.34 1.78 11.30
C LYS A 47 16.29 1.05 12.64
N ARG A 48 17.24 1.33 13.53
CA ARG A 48 17.23 0.79 14.89
C ARG A 48 16.21 1.55 15.73
N CYS A 49 15.34 0.83 16.42
CA CYS A 49 14.34 1.40 17.32
C CYS A 49 14.56 0.83 18.72
N GLU A 50 14.72 1.73 19.69
CA GLU A 50 14.98 1.40 21.10
C GLU A 50 13.78 1.77 21.99
N ASP A 51 12.98 2.76 21.57
CA ASP A 51 11.82 3.24 22.33
C ASP A 51 10.52 2.63 21.81
N ILE A 52 10.10 1.52 22.40
CA ILE A 52 8.76 0.96 22.19
C ILE A 52 8.06 0.82 23.53
N GLU A 53 6.83 1.28 23.56
CA GLU A 53 5.96 1.10 24.71
C GLU A 53 5.10 -0.16 24.57
N ASP A 54 4.76 -0.75 25.70
CA ASP A 54 3.80 -1.84 25.77
C ASP A 54 2.41 -1.32 25.36
N GLY A 55 1.79 -2.00 24.40
CA GLY A 55 0.44 -1.68 23.96
C GLY A 55 -0.55 -1.93 25.09
N LYS A 56 -1.45 -0.99 25.35
CA LYS A 56 -2.52 -1.19 26.35
C LYS A 56 -3.71 -1.93 25.75
N ASN A 57 -4.20 -1.42 24.62
CA ASN A 57 -5.35 -1.96 23.91
C ASN A 57 -5.00 -2.10 22.42
N ILE A 58 -5.04 -3.33 21.91
CA ILE A 58 -4.77 -3.62 20.50
C ILE A 58 -6.06 -4.08 19.84
N PHE A 59 -6.39 -3.49 18.70
CA PHE A 59 -7.53 -3.91 17.89
C PHE A 59 -7.04 -4.77 16.73
N VAL A 60 -7.61 -5.96 16.62
CA VAL A 60 -7.28 -6.94 15.57
C VAL A 60 -8.55 -7.29 14.81
N ALA A 61 -8.50 -7.16 13.48
CA ALA A 61 -9.60 -7.50 12.60
C ALA A 61 -9.33 -8.82 11.87
N LEU A 62 -10.40 -9.60 11.68
CA LEU A 62 -10.42 -10.81 10.86
C LEU A 62 -10.75 -10.44 9.41
N PHE A 63 -10.22 -11.22 8.46
CA PHE A 63 -10.68 -11.15 7.09
C PHE A 63 -11.94 -11.99 6.90
N GLU A 64 -12.90 -11.49 6.10
CA GLU A 64 -14.20 -12.13 5.84
C GLU A 64 -14.08 -13.58 5.38
N ASP A 65 -13.11 -13.85 4.52
CA ASP A 65 -12.86 -15.15 3.91
C ASP A 65 -12.23 -16.18 4.87
N THR A 66 -11.65 -15.68 5.97
CA THR A 66 -10.92 -16.50 6.94
C THR A 66 -11.72 -16.73 8.22
N LEU A 67 -12.97 -16.25 8.27
CA LEU A 67 -13.91 -16.52 9.36
C LEU A 67 -14.16 -18.04 9.47
N PRO A 68 -13.79 -18.70 10.58
CA PRO A 68 -14.22 -20.07 10.79
C PRO A 68 -15.72 -20.08 11.16
N ILE A 69 -16.43 -21.03 10.57
CA ILE A 69 -17.87 -21.27 10.69
C ILE A 69 -18.31 -21.57 12.15
N THR A 70 -17.39 -21.76 13.12
CA THR A 70 -17.74 -22.49 14.35
C THR A 70 -17.03 -22.09 15.66
N THR A 71 -16.08 -21.15 15.69
CA THR A 71 -15.35 -20.83 16.94
C THR A 71 -15.58 -19.41 17.41
N VAL A 72 -16.77 -19.16 17.97
CA VAL A 72 -17.05 -17.94 18.73
C VAL A 72 -16.28 -18.03 20.06
N GLY A 73 -15.40 -17.07 20.35
CA GLY A 73 -14.81 -16.87 21.69
C GLY A 73 -13.47 -17.54 22.01
N LEU A 74 -12.82 -18.25 21.07
CA LEU A 74 -11.50 -18.87 21.33
C LEU A 74 -10.30 -18.07 20.76
N TYR A 75 -10.55 -16.99 20.02
CA TYR A 75 -9.48 -16.22 19.38
C TYR A 75 -8.51 -15.60 20.38
N GLU A 76 -9.01 -15.10 21.51
CA GLU A 76 -8.17 -14.50 22.56
C GLU A 76 -7.09 -15.46 23.04
N VAL A 77 -7.43 -16.74 23.25
CA VAL A 77 -6.49 -17.78 23.68
C VAL A 77 -5.44 -18.04 22.59
N TYR A 78 -5.85 -18.13 21.32
CA TYR A 78 -4.92 -18.33 20.21
C TYR A 78 -3.98 -17.14 20.00
N LEU A 79 -4.52 -15.91 20.08
CA LEU A 79 -3.76 -14.67 19.94
C LEU A 79 -2.77 -14.52 21.11
N THR A 80 -3.21 -14.74 22.34
CA THR A 80 -2.33 -14.70 23.53
C THR A 80 -1.18 -15.69 23.39
N ARG A 81 -1.47 -16.93 22.97
CA ARG A 81 -0.42 -17.94 22.73
C ARG A 81 0.52 -17.58 21.58
N TYR A 82 0.00 -16.95 20.54
CA TYR A 82 0.80 -16.49 19.41
C TYR A 82 1.77 -15.37 19.82
N PHE A 83 1.28 -14.39 20.58
CA PHE A 83 2.06 -13.24 21.05
C PHE A 83 2.99 -13.55 22.22
N ALA A 84 2.82 -14.70 22.90
CA ALA A 84 3.74 -15.15 23.94
C ALA A 84 5.18 -15.37 23.45
N SER A 85 5.38 -15.57 22.14
CA SER A 85 6.74 -15.66 21.56
C SER A 85 7.36 -14.27 21.46
N THR A 86 8.58 -14.10 21.99
CA THR A 86 9.31 -12.82 21.96
C THR A 86 9.43 -12.27 20.54
N ASP A 87 9.55 -13.10 19.52
CA ASP A 87 9.71 -12.65 18.14
C ASP A 87 8.41 -12.10 17.54
N LYS A 88 7.27 -12.55 18.06
CA LYS A 88 5.92 -12.26 17.56
C LYS A 88 5.20 -11.19 18.37
N SER A 89 5.70 -10.86 19.56
CA SER A 89 5.11 -9.84 20.43
C SER A 89 5.22 -8.42 19.86
N LYS A 90 5.93 -8.21 18.75
CA LYS A 90 6.14 -6.90 18.14
C LYS A 90 5.15 -6.72 17.01
N ILE A 91 4.35 -5.67 17.07
CA ILE A 91 3.35 -5.40 16.06
C ILE A 91 3.46 -3.95 15.54
N TYR A 92 3.07 -3.77 14.29
CA TYR A 92 2.98 -2.47 13.64
C TYR A 92 1.56 -2.30 13.09
N ASN A 93 0.98 -1.11 13.25
CA ASN A 93 -0.40 -0.86 12.85
C ASN A 93 -0.56 -1.06 11.33
N GLY A 94 -1.61 -1.77 10.93
CA GLY A 94 -1.87 -2.13 9.53
C GLY A 94 -1.16 -3.41 9.06
N ASN A 95 -0.24 -3.98 9.82
CA ASN A 95 0.41 -5.23 9.43
C ASN A 95 -0.56 -6.42 9.50
N VAL A 96 -0.34 -7.38 8.61
CA VAL A 96 -1.06 -8.65 8.55
C VAL A 96 -0.17 -9.73 9.14
N PHE A 97 -0.77 -10.63 9.92
CA PHE A 97 -0.12 -11.81 10.45
C PHE A 97 -1.01 -13.04 10.32
N SER A 98 -0.42 -14.22 10.37
CA SER A 98 -1.15 -15.48 10.25
C SER A 98 -0.90 -16.36 11.46
N VAL A 99 -1.99 -16.80 12.09
CA VAL A 99 -1.95 -17.70 13.23
C VAL A 99 -2.40 -19.09 12.76
N PRO A 100 -1.55 -20.11 12.86
CA PRO A 100 -1.96 -21.48 12.60
C PRO A 100 -2.89 -21.95 13.72
N VAL A 101 -4.13 -22.28 13.36
CA VAL A 101 -5.16 -22.82 14.26
C VAL A 101 -5.62 -24.17 13.70
N ALA A 102 -5.28 -25.24 14.39
CA ALA A 102 -5.47 -26.62 13.92
C ALA A 102 -4.83 -26.83 12.53
N ASN A 103 -5.65 -27.04 11.48
CA ASN A 103 -5.20 -27.28 10.10
C ASN A 103 -5.41 -26.07 9.16
N ARG A 104 -5.72 -24.88 9.70
CA ARG A 104 -5.91 -23.66 8.91
C ARG A 104 -5.07 -22.52 9.46
N ALA A 105 -4.51 -21.72 8.56
CA ALA A 105 -3.86 -20.47 8.93
C ALA A 105 -4.88 -19.34 8.87
N ILE A 106 -5.23 -18.78 10.03
CA ILE A 106 -6.16 -17.65 10.11
C ILE A 106 -5.34 -16.37 9.98
N LYS A 107 -5.71 -15.51 9.03
CA LYS A 107 -5.08 -14.21 8.82
C LYS A 107 -5.79 -13.15 9.65
N PHE A 108 -5.00 -12.27 10.24
CA PHE A 108 -5.46 -11.16 11.06
C PHE A 108 -4.75 -9.89 10.61
N LYS A 109 -5.45 -8.76 10.64
CA LYS A 109 -4.90 -7.43 10.41
C LYS A 109 -4.91 -6.65 11.72
N ILE A 110 -3.82 -5.95 12.01
CA ILE A 110 -3.76 -5.03 13.15
C ILE A 110 -4.46 -3.74 12.70
N ALA A 111 -5.66 -3.47 13.21
CA ALA A 111 -6.46 -2.34 12.76
C ALA A 111 -5.89 -1.03 13.29
N ASN A 112 -5.74 -0.93 14.61
CA ASN A 112 -5.11 0.22 15.25
C ASN A 112 -4.71 -0.12 16.69
N ASN A 113 -3.73 0.60 17.21
CA ASN A 113 -3.34 0.56 18.61
C ASN A 113 -3.51 1.97 19.20
N THR A 114 -4.07 2.05 20.40
CA THR A 114 -4.23 3.33 21.09
C THR A 114 -2.86 3.83 21.58
N GLY A 115 -2.26 4.80 20.87
CA GLY A 115 -1.15 5.61 21.38
C GLY A 115 0.11 5.64 20.54
N ASN A 116 0.46 4.58 19.79
CA ASN A 116 1.67 4.53 18.97
C ASN A 116 1.45 3.73 17.68
N SER A 117 2.21 4.06 16.61
CA SER A 117 2.19 3.33 15.32
C SER A 117 2.68 1.89 15.44
N TYR A 118 3.39 1.57 16.52
CA TYR A 118 3.86 0.24 16.86
C TYR A 118 3.86 0.01 18.36
N CYS A 119 3.77 -1.25 18.78
CA CYS A 119 3.84 -1.62 20.19
C CYS A 119 4.32 -3.05 20.42
N ILE A 120 4.68 -3.31 21.67
CA ILE A 120 4.90 -4.67 22.16
C ILE A 120 3.61 -5.16 22.83
N VAL A 121 3.17 -6.36 22.44
CA VAL A 121 2.10 -7.10 23.09
C VAL A 121 2.70 -7.82 24.31
N GLY A 122 2.39 -7.33 25.51
CA GLY A 122 2.80 -7.93 26.78
C GLY A 122 1.66 -8.69 27.45
N GLU A 123 1.91 -9.24 28.63
CA GLU A 123 0.89 -9.94 29.45
C GLU A 123 -0.26 -9.03 29.90
N LYS A 124 0.00 -7.72 29.99
CA LYS A 124 -0.97 -6.70 30.42
C LYS A 124 -1.76 -6.10 29.26
N THR A 125 -1.47 -6.51 28.03
CA THR A 125 -2.10 -5.97 26.84
C THR A 125 -3.43 -6.65 26.59
N VAL A 126 -4.50 -5.86 26.46
CA VAL A 126 -5.82 -6.38 26.11
C VAL A 126 -5.97 -6.38 24.59
N ILE A 127 -6.33 -7.54 24.03
CA ILE A 127 -6.51 -7.73 22.59
C ILE A 127 -8.01 -7.74 22.32
N HIS A 128 -8.49 -6.74 21.60
CA HIS A 128 -9.87 -6.62 21.15
C HIS A 128 -9.98 -7.14 19.72
N LEU A 129 -10.93 -8.03 19.49
CA LEU A 129 -11.33 -8.41 18.14
C LEU A 129 -12.32 -7.37 17.62
N ASP A 130 -12.09 -6.82 16.43
CA ASP A 130 -13.09 -5.97 15.78
C ASP A 130 -14.17 -6.87 15.16
N ASP A 131 -15.43 -6.48 15.37
CA ASP A 131 -16.61 -7.17 14.85
C ASP A 131 -16.83 -6.88 13.36
N LYS A 132 -16.18 -5.85 12.81
CA LYS A 132 -16.22 -5.54 11.39
C LYS A 132 -15.13 -6.34 10.67
N PRO A 133 -15.50 -7.36 9.88
CA PRO A 133 -14.50 -8.07 9.12
C PRO A 133 -13.92 -7.13 8.04
N THR A 134 -12.61 -7.20 7.86
CA THR A 134 -11.91 -6.37 6.88
C THR A 134 -11.96 -7.05 5.52
N ASP A 135 -12.38 -6.30 4.49
CA ASP A 135 -12.30 -6.78 3.11
C ASP A 135 -10.83 -6.98 2.72
N ARG A 136 -10.55 -8.03 1.93
CA ARG A 136 -9.22 -8.33 1.40
C ARG A 136 -8.62 -7.13 0.67
N THR A 137 -9.44 -6.31 0.03
CA THR A 137 -9.01 -5.11 -0.70
C THR A 137 -8.23 -4.11 0.16
N GLU A 138 -8.52 -4.01 1.47
CA GLU A 138 -7.79 -3.13 2.39
C GLU A 138 -6.52 -3.76 3.00
N GLY A 139 -6.34 -5.08 2.90
CA GLY A 139 -5.20 -5.81 3.47
C GLY A 139 -4.23 -6.40 2.45
N GLU A 140 -4.66 -6.55 1.20
CA GLU A 140 -3.86 -6.93 0.02
C GLU A 140 -3.48 -5.70 -0.84
N GLY A 141 -3.89 -4.51 -0.42
CA GLY A 141 -3.93 -3.27 -1.19
C GLY A 141 -2.60 -2.67 -1.68
N LEU A 142 -1.48 -3.37 -1.57
CA LEU A 142 -0.18 -2.89 -2.09
C LEU A 142 0.54 -3.91 -2.98
N ILE A 143 0.19 -5.20 -2.92
CA ILE A 143 0.80 -6.18 -3.83
C ILE A 143 0.19 -6.06 -5.23
N ASN A 144 -1.07 -5.66 -5.32
CA ASN A 144 -1.81 -5.49 -6.57
C ASN A 144 -1.92 -4.03 -7.03
N TYR A 145 -1.40 -3.08 -6.24
CA TYR A 145 -1.33 -1.69 -6.67
C TYR A 145 -0.09 -1.53 -7.55
N ILE A 146 -0.26 -0.97 -8.75
CA ILE A 146 0.88 -0.61 -9.59
C ILE A 146 1.65 0.46 -8.82
N GLY A 147 2.81 0.08 -8.29
CA GLY A 147 3.65 0.96 -7.49
C GLY A 147 4.41 1.93 -8.40
N TYR A 148 5.02 2.97 -7.82
CA TYR A 148 5.89 3.87 -8.60
C TYR A 148 7.09 3.10 -9.21
N GLN A 149 7.52 1.99 -8.62
CA GLN A 149 8.52 1.08 -9.22
C GLN A 149 8.08 0.46 -10.55
N ASP A 150 6.78 0.27 -10.74
CA ASP A 150 6.22 -0.26 -11.98
C ASP A 150 6.10 0.82 -13.08
N ILE A 151 6.09 2.11 -12.71
CA ILE A 151 5.87 3.25 -13.61
C ILE A 151 7.10 4.17 -13.80
N GLY A 152 8.08 4.16 -12.90
CA GLY A 152 9.32 4.95 -12.99
C GLY A 152 9.63 5.78 -11.73
N ASP A 153 10.92 6.05 -11.54
CA ASP A 153 11.62 6.61 -10.38
C ASP A 153 11.00 7.89 -9.77
N ALA A 154 10.19 7.74 -8.71
CA ALA A 154 9.63 8.86 -7.95
C ALA A 154 9.66 8.59 -6.43
N ASN A 155 10.77 8.93 -5.78
CA ASN A 155 11.05 8.67 -4.36
C ASN A 155 11.14 9.96 -3.54
N ASP A 156 10.02 10.63 -3.25
CA ASP A 156 10.04 11.77 -2.31
C ASP A 156 8.81 11.83 -1.39
N GLU A 157 8.94 11.32 -0.16
CA GLU A 157 7.87 11.15 0.84
C GLU A 157 7.36 12.48 1.47
N SER A 158 7.97 13.63 1.14
CA SER A 158 7.66 14.92 1.78
C SER A 158 6.80 15.88 0.95
N SER A 159 6.37 15.46 -0.24
CA SER A 159 5.53 16.26 -1.13
C SER A 159 4.08 15.78 -1.12
N ALA A 160 3.11 16.69 -0.95
CA ALA A 160 1.72 16.35 -1.26
C ALA A 160 1.57 16.23 -2.79
N ARG A 161 0.94 15.15 -3.26
CA ARG A 161 0.72 14.92 -4.69
C ARG A 161 -0.78 14.89 -4.97
N ILE A 162 -1.24 15.73 -5.88
CA ILE A 162 -2.64 15.80 -6.30
C ILE A 162 -2.71 15.18 -7.69
N PHE A 163 -3.50 14.12 -7.84
CA PHE A 163 -3.75 13.49 -9.14
C PHE A 163 -5.16 13.84 -9.63
N ILE A 164 -5.25 14.41 -10.82
CA ILE A 164 -6.51 14.75 -11.49
C ILE A 164 -6.62 13.87 -12.74
N ASP A 165 -7.43 12.82 -12.65
CA ASP A 165 -7.75 12.02 -13.83
C ASP A 165 -8.84 12.69 -14.67
N GLU A 166 -8.88 12.37 -15.97
CA GLU A 166 -9.86 12.87 -16.93
C GLU A 166 -10.04 14.41 -16.87
N LEU A 167 -8.93 15.16 -16.86
CA LEU A 167 -8.95 16.62 -16.73
C LEU A 167 -9.92 17.26 -17.74
N ASP A 168 -10.01 16.73 -18.96
CA ASP A 168 -10.89 17.22 -20.03
C ASP A 168 -12.38 17.21 -19.69
N ARG A 169 -12.82 16.46 -18.66
CA ARG A 169 -14.21 16.53 -18.17
C ARG A 169 -14.51 17.78 -17.36
N ILE A 170 -13.52 18.29 -16.64
CA ILE A 170 -13.63 19.52 -15.85
C ILE A 170 -13.16 20.73 -16.68
N ALA A 171 -12.30 20.48 -17.67
CA ALA A 171 -11.50 21.48 -18.38
C ALA A 171 -11.78 21.58 -19.90
N SER A 172 -13.00 21.26 -20.35
CA SER A 172 -13.33 21.21 -21.77
C SER A 172 -13.30 22.59 -22.44
N LYS A 173 -12.76 22.66 -23.68
CA LYS A 173 -12.67 23.87 -24.50
C LYS A 173 -14.02 24.59 -24.66
N ARG A 174 -13.92 25.93 -24.67
CA ARG A 174 -15.00 26.90 -24.94
C ARG A 174 -15.77 26.60 -26.22
N GLY A 175 -16.90 25.88 -26.07
CA GLY A 175 -17.79 25.47 -27.16
C GLY A 175 -19.27 25.46 -26.77
N LYS A 176 -20.10 26.06 -27.63
CA LYS A 176 -21.53 26.43 -27.50
C LYS A 176 -22.44 25.33 -26.90
N THR A 177 -22.61 25.31 -25.59
CA THR A 177 -23.85 25.16 -24.78
C THR A 177 -23.38 24.81 -23.38
N TYR A 178 -23.22 25.82 -22.52
CA TYR A 178 -22.64 25.64 -21.19
C TYR A 178 -23.71 25.50 -20.12
N ASP A 179 -23.62 24.42 -19.34
CA ASP A 179 -24.11 24.43 -17.96
C ASP A 179 -23.21 25.37 -17.14
N LYS A 180 -23.79 26.46 -16.62
CA LYS A 180 -23.07 27.48 -15.83
C LYS A 180 -22.30 26.89 -14.64
N VAL A 181 -22.75 25.73 -14.15
CA VAL A 181 -22.18 25.02 -13.01
C VAL A 181 -20.80 24.45 -13.34
N GLU A 182 -20.65 23.75 -14.47
CA GLU A 182 -19.37 23.16 -14.88
C GLU A 182 -18.30 24.24 -15.07
N HIS A 183 -18.70 25.38 -15.62
CA HIS A 183 -17.81 26.52 -15.82
C HIS A 183 -17.32 27.12 -14.49
N SER A 184 -18.20 27.18 -13.48
CA SER A 184 -17.82 27.68 -12.15
C SER A 184 -16.82 26.75 -11.46
N ILE A 185 -16.98 25.43 -11.62
CA ILE A 185 -16.07 24.43 -11.04
C ILE A 185 -14.70 24.52 -11.69
N ALA A 186 -14.64 24.67 -13.02
CA ALA A 186 -13.38 24.82 -13.76
C ALA A 186 -12.59 26.06 -13.30
N LEU A 187 -13.28 27.21 -13.12
CA LEU A 187 -12.66 28.44 -12.64
C LEU A 187 -12.17 28.32 -11.20
N GLN A 188 -12.95 27.65 -10.33
CA GLN A 188 -12.54 27.43 -8.94
C GLN A 188 -11.31 26.53 -8.86
N LEU A 189 -11.25 25.47 -9.67
CA LEU A 189 -10.09 24.59 -9.76
C LEU A 189 -8.85 25.37 -10.22
N LEU A 190 -9.00 26.29 -11.18
CA LEU A 190 -7.91 27.12 -11.67
C LEU A 190 -7.31 28.02 -10.56
N ILE A 191 -8.18 28.70 -9.81
CA ILE A 191 -7.75 29.56 -8.68
C ILE A 191 -7.00 28.72 -7.65
N LEU A 192 -7.51 27.53 -7.33
CA LEU A 192 -6.84 26.62 -6.40
C LEU A 192 -5.49 26.16 -6.94
N MET A 193 -5.39 25.83 -8.23
CA MET A 193 -4.13 25.43 -8.86
C MET A 193 -3.08 26.54 -8.82
N ASP A 194 -3.46 27.79 -9.06
CA ASP A 194 -2.52 28.92 -9.01
C ASP A 194 -2.05 29.26 -7.59
N GLU A 195 -2.90 29.05 -6.57
CA GLU A 195 -2.47 29.12 -5.17
C GLU A 195 -1.53 27.95 -4.82
N ILE A 196 -1.84 26.73 -5.28
CA ILE A 196 -1.03 25.54 -5.00
C ILE A 196 0.37 25.64 -5.63
N LYS A 197 0.51 26.21 -6.83
CA LYS A 197 1.82 26.43 -7.49
C LYS A 197 2.78 27.28 -6.66
N LYS A 198 2.28 28.11 -5.75
CA LYS A 198 3.12 28.93 -4.85
C LYS A 198 3.76 28.10 -3.73
N HIS A 199 3.26 26.90 -3.47
CA HIS A 199 3.78 25.99 -2.45
C HIS A 199 4.77 24.99 -3.08
N SER A 200 6.05 25.08 -2.70
CA SER A 200 7.14 24.23 -3.22
C SER A 200 7.03 22.73 -2.89
N HIS A 201 6.10 22.35 -2.01
CA HIS A 201 5.93 20.98 -1.54
C HIS A 201 4.70 20.27 -2.13
N VAL A 202 4.02 20.87 -3.10
CA VAL A 202 2.83 20.26 -3.72
C VAL A 202 3.05 20.06 -5.22
N THR A 203 2.95 18.81 -5.68
CA THR A 203 3.02 18.47 -7.11
C THR A 203 1.63 18.09 -7.61
N VAL A 204 1.17 18.72 -8.69
CA VAL A 204 -0.10 18.37 -9.34
C VAL A 204 0.19 17.62 -10.62
N ILE A 205 -0.35 16.41 -10.73
CA ILE A 205 -0.31 15.58 -11.93
C ILE A 205 -1.73 15.49 -12.47
N ALA A 206 -1.89 15.68 -13.78
CA ALA A 206 -3.18 15.53 -14.44
C ALA A 206 -3.07 14.62 -15.67
N ALA A 207 -4.09 13.79 -15.88
CA ALA A 207 -4.20 12.91 -17.03
C ALA A 207 -5.37 13.36 -17.93
N THR A 208 -5.17 13.27 -19.24
CA THR A 208 -6.24 13.49 -20.22
C THR A 208 -6.02 12.63 -21.46
N ASN A 209 -7.11 12.05 -21.96
CA ASN A 209 -7.13 11.35 -23.24
C ASN A 209 -7.34 12.32 -24.43
N ARG A 210 -7.61 13.60 -24.15
CA ARG A 210 -7.93 14.63 -25.14
C ARG A 210 -7.09 15.89 -24.93
N SER A 211 -5.78 15.79 -25.12
CA SER A 211 -4.85 16.94 -25.03
C SER A 211 -5.23 18.13 -25.93
N HIS A 212 -5.93 17.87 -27.04
CA HIS A 212 -6.45 18.91 -27.94
C HIS A 212 -7.76 19.56 -27.47
N ALA A 213 -8.51 18.92 -26.57
CA ALA A 213 -9.79 19.40 -26.06
C ALA A 213 -9.66 20.25 -24.79
N THR A 214 -8.51 20.19 -24.11
CA THR A 214 -8.16 21.11 -23.02
C THR A 214 -7.73 22.46 -23.58
N ASP A 215 -8.22 23.56 -23.00
CA ASP A 215 -7.88 24.91 -23.44
C ASP A 215 -6.42 25.23 -23.09
N SER A 216 -5.59 25.44 -24.11
CA SER A 216 -4.13 25.54 -23.99
C SER A 216 -3.64 26.73 -23.17
N GLU A 217 -4.49 27.73 -22.97
CA GLU A 217 -4.18 28.95 -22.19
C GLU A 217 -4.63 28.87 -20.72
N LEU A 218 -5.60 27.99 -20.38
CA LEU A 218 -6.09 27.90 -18.99
C LEU A 218 -5.18 27.04 -18.10
N TYR A 219 -4.48 26.06 -18.66
CA TYR A 219 -3.73 25.08 -17.87
C TYR A 219 -2.23 25.21 -18.16
N SER A 220 -1.59 26.16 -17.48
CA SER A 220 -0.12 26.26 -17.45
C SER A 220 0.46 25.16 -16.57
N PHE A 221 0.40 23.92 -17.05
CA PHE A 221 1.26 22.84 -16.58
C PHE A 221 2.63 23.01 -17.23
N ASP A 222 3.67 23.07 -16.41
CA ASP A 222 5.04 23.33 -16.88
C ASP A 222 5.62 22.13 -17.66
N CYS A 223 5.15 20.92 -17.35
CA CYS A 223 5.58 19.68 -17.99
C CYS A 223 4.38 18.94 -18.60
N LYS A 224 4.57 18.43 -19.83
CA LYS A 224 3.60 17.57 -20.52
C LYS A 224 4.29 16.28 -20.91
N VAL A 225 3.84 15.16 -20.37
CA VAL A 225 4.34 13.82 -20.70
C VAL A 225 3.35 13.14 -21.64
N TYR A 226 3.81 12.74 -22.82
CA TYR A 226 2.99 12.00 -23.77
C TYR A 226 3.12 10.50 -23.54
N LEU A 227 2.01 9.84 -23.21
CA LEU A 227 1.92 8.39 -23.10
C LEU A 227 1.46 7.82 -24.45
N GLY A 228 2.42 7.33 -25.24
CA GLY A 228 2.16 6.72 -26.55
C GLY A 228 1.76 5.25 -26.49
N ILE A 229 1.47 4.69 -27.66
CA ILE A 229 1.21 3.25 -27.81
C ILE A 229 2.51 2.48 -27.52
N PRO A 230 2.50 1.48 -26.62
CA PRO A 230 3.70 0.72 -26.29
C PRO A 230 4.21 -0.10 -27.48
N ASP A 231 5.53 -0.16 -27.63
CA ASP A 231 6.21 -0.97 -28.63
C ASP A 231 6.23 -2.46 -28.24
N SER A 232 6.90 -3.32 -29.02
CA SER A 232 6.90 -4.76 -28.75
C SER A 232 7.53 -5.11 -27.40
N ALA A 233 8.59 -4.39 -27.01
CA ALA A 233 9.26 -4.61 -25.73
C ALA A 233 8.38 -4.14 -24.56
N GLY A 234 7.79 -2.94 -24.67
CA GLY A 234 6.84 -2.40 -23.70
C GLY A 234 5.61 -3.30 -23.52
N ARG A 235 5.02 -3.79 -24.61
CA ARG A 235 3.91 -4.76 -24.56
C ARG A 235 4.30 -6.05 -23.85
N SER A 236 5.49 -6.58 -24.10
CA SER A 236 5.98 -7.78 -23.40
C SER A 236 6.13 -7.53 -21.91
N LYS A 237 6.64 -6.36 -21.50
CA LYS A 237 6.77 -5.98 -20.08
C LYS A 237 5.40 -5.83 -19.40
N ILE A 238 4.46 -5.13 -20.05
CA ILE A 238 3.08 -4.99 -19.58
C ILE A 238 2.45 -6.37 -19.40
N LEU A 239 2.56 -7.23 -20.41
CA LEU A 239 2.00 -8.57 -20.38
C LEU A 239 2.59 -9.39 -19.23
N ARG A 240 3.91 -9.29 -18.99
CA ARG A 240 4.58 -9.99 -17.89
C ARG A 240 4.06 -9.53 -16.52
N ILE A 241 3.82 -8.24 -16.34
CA ILE A 241 3.23 -7.68 -15.11
C ILE A 241 1.79 -8.17 -14.95
N LEU A 242 0.97 -8.12 -15.99
CA LEU A 242 -0.44 -8.57 -15.93
C LEU A 242 -0.54 -10.07 -15.63
N ILE A 243 0.35 -10.86 -16.22
CA ILE A 243 0.38 -12.31 -16.06
C ILE A 243 0.91 -12.73 -14.68
N GLN A 244 1.71 -11.92 -14.00
CA GLN A 244 2.17 -12.25 -12.63
C GLN A 244 1.03 -12.50 -11.64
N TYR A 245 -0.14 -11.91 -11.88
CA TYR A 245 -1.32 -12.02 -11.03
C TYR A 245 -2.38 -12.99 -11.57
N THR A 246 -2.09 -13.67 -12.68
CA THR A 246 -3.03 -14.58 -13.33
C THR A 246 -2.47 -16.00 -13.33
N GLU A 247 -3.25 -16.98 -12.86
CA GLU A 247 -2.89 -18.40 -13.01
C GLU A 247 -2.96 -18.77 -14.49
N ILE A 248 -1.80 -18.98 -15.11
CA ILE A 248 -1.72 -19.47 -16.48
C ILE A 248 -1.73 -21.00 -16.46
N ALA A 249 -2.63 -21.61 -17.23
CA ALA A 249 -2.59 -23.04 -17.46
C ALA A 249 -1.38 -23.40 -18.34
N ASP A 250 -0.48 -24.24 -17.82
CA ASP A 250 0.67 -24.76 -18.56
C ASP A 250 0.18 -25.67 -19.70
N THR A 251 0.12 -25.13 -20.92
CA THR A 251 -0.32 -25.89 -22.11
C THR A 251 0.85 -26.53 -22.87
N THR A 252 2.05 -26.53 -22.32
CA THR A 252 3.25 -27.13 -22.96
C THR A 252 3.35 -28.66 -22.80
N LYS A 253 2.28 -29.33 -22.39
CA LYS A 253 2.21 -30.80 -22.25
C LYS A 253 1.26 -31.51 -23.21
N THR A 254 1.02 -30.98 -24.41
CA THR A 254 0.50 -31.81 -25.51
C THR A 254 0.69 -31.10 -26.84
N LEU A 255 1.69 -31.54 -27.61
CA LEU A 255 1.68 -31.72 -29.07
C LEU A 255 2.97 -32.44 -29.48
#